data_AF-A0A644T085-F1
#
_entry.id   AF-A0A644T085-F1
#
_cell.length_a   1.000
_cell.length_b   1.000
_cell.length_c   1.000
_cell.angle_alpha   90.00
_cell.angle_beta   90.00
_cell.angle_gamma   90.00
#
_symmetry.space_group_name_H-M   'P 1'
#
loop_
_entity.id
_entity.type
_entity.pdbx_description
1 polymer ?
#
loop_
_entity_poly.entity_id
_entity_poly.type
_entity_poly.pdbx_seq_one_letter_code
_entity_poly.pdbx_strand_id
1 'polypeptide(L)'
;MHNNMSHCIDINSPYCPCLLADTNHCVSCSRLQGKETCDCNWAGVCVMYEKHWQPKKHTSRGGEGTVVRVEVETEYQVIQQINQDTYRLEFNLPDDFAKSLDKAGSFIFMRKPGDPDFYHFPVGIMKVNQNKIQVVVEAVGPKSRRILTSGDTNLLVRGPYFNGVLGQPWIDNTENSRILLVAGGMGQAPALAIASKLMKKNNKVTALLAPGHTGEIFVDIELIELGIEVENVVSMRRSGISRLTCLFADHDLVVSAGPDEQHYGVIDAMALAGVNLPMAATNNATMCCGEGICGSCQKETSDNRFIRTCKVQTNFMNLVRD
;
A
#
# COMPACT_ATOMS: atom_id res chain seq x y z
N MET A 1 22.82 -6.21 -11.24
CA MET A 1 22.47 -4.79 -11.45
C MET A 1 21.59 -4.35 -10.29
N HIS A 2 22.11 -3.55 -9.35
CA HIS A 2 21.27 -2.94 -8.31
C HIS A 2 20.38 -1.91 -8.98
N ASN A 3 19.19 -2.35 -9.42
CA ASN A 3 18.17 -1.43 -9.87
C ASN A 3 17.72 -0.67 -8.63
N ASN A 4 18.21 0.56 -8.45
CA ASN A 4 17.86 1.40 -7.31
C ASN A 4 16.37 1.76 -7.43
N MET A 5 15.51 0.88 -6.90
CA MET A 5 14.05 0.99 -6.89
C MET A 5 13.54 2.14 -6.00
N SER A 6 14.44 3.02 -5.52
CA SER A 6 14.11 4.22 -4.79
C SER A 6 13.53 5.28 -5.72
N HIS A 7 12.21 5.39 -5.74
CA HIS A 7 11.50 6.33 -6.60
C HIS A 7 10.28 6.94 -5.88
N CYS A 8 9.92 8.18 -6.19
CA CYS A 8 8.75 8.83 -5.60
C CYS A 8 7.46 8.28 -6.23
N ILE A 9 6.56 7.73 -5.42
CA ILE A 9 5.31 7.13 -5.91
C ILE A 9 4.39 8.10 -6.66
N ASP A 10 4.52 9.40 -6.36
CA ASP A 10 3.68 10.44 -6.94
C ASP A 10 4.29 11.13 -8.16
N ILE A 11 5.52 10.79 -8.57
CA ILE A 11 6.03 11.30 -9.85
C ILE A 11 5.06 10.91 -10.96
N ASN A 12 4.88 11.80 -11.95
CA ASN A 12 3.93 11.64 -13.06
C ASN A 12 2.46 11.49 -12.64
N SER A 13 2.13 11.67 -11.37
CA SER A 13 0.73 11.72 -10.91
C SER A 13 0.19 13.16 -10.91
N PRO A 14 -1.13 13.35 -10.81
CA PRO A 14 -1.73 14.67 -10.57
C PRO A 14 -1.24 15.36 -9.29
N TYR A 15 -0.58 14.63 -8.40
CA TYR A 15 -0.09 15.08 -7.09
C TYR A 15 1.40 15.42 -7.10
N CYS A 16 1.99 15.59 -8.28
CA CYS A 16 3.33 16.15 -8.44
C CYS A 16 3.26 17.36 -9.41
N PRO A 17 3.87 18.51 -9.07
CA PRO A 17 4.59 18.80 -7.82
C PRO A 17 3.68 18.81 -6.59
N CYS A 18 4.21 18.39 -5.44
CA CYS A 18 3.53 18.40 -4.14
C CYS A 18 4.18 19.40 -3.20
N LEU A 19 3.63 19.53 -1.98
CA LEU A 19 4.18 20.30 -0.87
C LEU A 19 5.70 20.11 -0.64
N LEU A 20 6.22 18.89 -0.82
CA LEU A 20 7.66 18.63 -0.71
C LEU A 20 8.44 19.35 -1.82
N ALA A 21 7.93 19.36 -3.06
CA ALA A 21 8.53 20.12 -4.14
C ALA A 21 8.41 21.64 -3.88
N ASP A 22 7.25 22.12 -3.44
CA ASP A 22 7.01 23.54 -3.16
C ASP A 22 7.97 24.08 -2.10
N THR A 23 8.21 23.30 -1.05
CA THR A 23 9.10 23.66 0.07
C THR A 23 10.57 23.30 -0.15
N ASN A 24 10.99 22.87 -1.35
CA ASN A 24 12.37 22.49 -1.65
C ASN A 24 12.89 21.24 -0.88
N HIS A 25 11.97 20.35 -0.48
CA HIS A 25 12.27 19.06 0.17
C HIS A 25 11.88 17.85 -0.71
N CYS A 26 11.87 18.02 -2.03
CA CYS A 26 11.48 16.97 -2.97
C CYS A 26 12.39 15.75 -2.80
N VAL A 27 11.83 14.55 -2.60
CA VAL A 27 12.62 13.31 -2.45
C VAL A 27 13.29 12.85 -3.76
N SER A 28 12.85 13.36 -4.91
CA SER A 28 13.37 12.96 -6.23
C SER A 28 14.23 14.01 -6.91
N CYS A 29 14.04 15.31 -6.65
CA CYS A 29 14.71 16.38 -7.38
C CYS A 29 15.85 17.00 -6.55
N SER A 30 17.08 16.69 -6.94
CA SER A 30 18.29 17.17 -6.27
C SER A 30 18.48 18.69 -6.32
N ARG A 31 18.07 19.32 -7.42
CA ARG A 31 18.10 20.78 -7.57
C ARG A 31 17.17 21.46 -6.58
N LEU A 32 15.98 20.90 -6.36
CA LEU A 32 15.08 21.40 -5.32
C LEU A 32 15.64 21.16 -3.93
N GLN A 33 16.41 20.09 -3.70
CA GLN A 33 17.14 19.85 -2.45
C GLN A 33 18.37 20.78 -2.25
N GLY A 34 18.67 21.66 -3.21
CA GLY A 34 19.81 22.58 -3.13
C GLY A 34 21.15 22.02 -3.64
N LYS A 35 21.18 20.82 -4.24
CA LYS A 35 22.41 20.29 -4.85
C LYS A 35 22.79 21.05 -6.12
N GLU A 36 24.09 21.15 -6.38
CA GLU A 36 24.62 21.88 -7.55
C GLU A 36 24.30 21.23 -8.90
N THR A 37 24.19 19.90 -8.93
CA THR A 37 23.94 19.14 -10.16
C THR A 37 22.62 18.40 -10.11
N CYS A 38 22.06 18.13 -11.29
CA CYS A 38 20.90 17.27 -11.43
C CYS A 38 21.36 15.81 -11.35
N ASP A 39 21.07 15.13 -10.25
CA ASP A 39 21.32 13.69 -10.04
C ASP A 39 20.02 12.91 -9.77
N CYS A 40 18.89 13.45 -10.24
CA CYS A 40 17.59 12.79 -10.07
C CYS A 40 17.51 11.49 -10.88
N ASN A 41 16.80 10.51 -10.32
CA ASN A 41 16.40 9.32 -11.06
C ASN A 41 15.29 9.72 -12.04
N TRP A 42 15.67 10.11 -13.27
CA TRP A 42 14.75 10.64 -14.27
C TRP A 42 13.62 9.66 -14.58
N ALA A 43 12.39 10.11 -14.42
CA ALA A 43 11.19 9.30 -14.63
C ALA A 43 10.25 9.90 -15.69
N GLY A 44 10.77 10.72 -16.61
CA GLY A 44 9.98 11.33 -17.67
C GLY A 44 9.43 12.72 -17.37
N VAL A 45 9.59 13.23 -16.15
CA VAL A 45 9.19 14.59 -15.76
C VAL A 45 10.27 15.32 -14.97
N CYS A 46 10.47 16.61 -15.27
CA CYS A 46 11.34 17.48 -14.48
C CYS A 46 10.52 18.19 -13.40
N VAL A 47 10.58 17.72 -12.15
CA VAL A 47 9.81 18.30 -11.03
C VAL A 47 10.14 19.78 -10.81
N MET A 48 11.40 20.19 -10.99
CA MET A 48 11.80 21.59 -10.91
C MET A 48 11.15 22.43 -12.02
N TYR A 49 11.09 21.90 -13.24
CA TYR A 49 10.43 22.57 -14.36
C TYR A 49 8.93 22.73 -14.08
N GLU A 50 8.26 21.64 -13.69
CA GLU A 50 6.84 21.65 -13.34
C GLU A 50 6.52 22.64 -12.21
N LYS A 51 7.40 22.74 -11.20
CA LYS A 51 7.22 23.69 -10.09
C LYS A 51 7.26 25.16 -10.55
N HIS A 52 8.22 25.51 -11.41
CA HIS A 52 8.58 26.91 -11.65
C HIS A 52 8.00 27.47 -12.95
N TRP A 53 7.77 26.64 -13.97
CA TRP A 53 7.41 27.08 -15.32
C TRP A 53 6.05 26.58 -15.81
N GLN A 54 5.38 25.67 -15.09
CA GLN A 54 4.02 25.26 -15.43
C GLN A 54 2.96 26.07 -14.67
N PRO A 55 1.76 26.24 -15.25
CA PRO A 55 0.63 26.78 -14.53
C PRO A 55 0.34 25.94 -13.29
N LYS A 56 0.11 26.59 -12.14
CA LYS A 56 -0.21 25.88 -10.91
C LYS A 56 -1.54 25.15 -11.10
N LYS A 57 -1.54 23.83 -10.89
CA LYS A 57 -2.78 23.03 -10.88
C LYS A 57 -3.56 23.41 -9.63
N HIS A 58 -4.70 24.08 -9.79
CA HIS A 58 -5.59 24.39 -8.68
C HIS A 58 -6.15 23.09 -8.10
N THR A 59 -5.94 22.82 -6.82
CA THR A 59 -6.76 21.85 -6.09
C THR A 59 -7.16 22.42 -4.73
N SER A 60 -8.45 22.27 -4.46
CA SER A 60 -9.21 22.75 -3.31
C SER A 60 -8.58 22.44 -1.95
N ARG A 61 -8.53 23.47 -1.09
CA ARG A 61 -8.09 23.52 0.33
C ARG A 61 -6.64 23.89 0.65
N GLY A 62 -5.78 24.11 -0.33
CA GLY A 62 -4.50 24.81 -0.12
C GLY A 62 -4.62 26.28 -0.52
N GLY A 63 -3.88 27.19 0.11
CA GLY A 63 -3.67 28.52 -0.46
C GLY A 63 -3.13 28.45 -1.90
N GLU A 64 -3.01 29.59 -2.58
CA GLU A 64 -2.68 29.67 -4.01
C GLU A 64 -1.52 28.75 -4.45
N GLY A 65 -1.88 27.58 -5.02
CA GLY A 65 -0.95 26.72 -5.74
C GLY A 65 -0.55 25.39 -5.12
N THR A 66 -1.04 25.04 -3.92
CA THR A 66 -0.62 23.80 -3.26
C THR A 66 -1.52 22.64 -3.66
N VAL A 67 -0.94 21.55 -4.20
CA VAL A 67 -1.69 20.33 -4.49
C VAL A 67 -1.94 19.54 -3.20
N VAL A 68 -3.20 19.37 -2.83
CA VAL A 68 -3.65 18.61 -1.64
C VAL A 68 -4.59 17.50 -2.07
N ARG A 69 -4.51 16.34 -1.41
CA ARG A 69 -5.41 15.21 -1.65
C ARG A 69 -6.86 15.60 -1.35
N VAL A 70 -7.78 15.04 -2.13
CA VAL A 70 -9.20 15.30 -1.95
C VAL A 70 -9.70 14.63 -0.67
N GLU A 71 -10.67 15.26 -0.02
CA GLU A 71 -11.38 14.71 1.12
C GLU A 71 -12.88 14.72 0.81
N VAL A 72 -13.51 13.56 0.92
CA VAL A 72 -14.91 13.35 0.57
C VAL A 72 -15.64 12.81 1.78
N GLU A 73 -16.81 13.37 2.06
CA GLU A 73 -17.74 12.82 3.04
C GLU A 73 -18.64 11.78 2.36
N THR A 74 -18.80 10.63 3.02
CA THR A 74 -19.63 9.52 2.59
C THR A 74 -20.21 8.81 3.81
N GLU A 75 -21.14 7.89 3.59
CA GLU A 75 -21.58 6.94 4.60
C GLU A 75 -21.06 5.54 4.24
N TYR A 76 -20.69 4.76 5.25
CA TYR A 76 -20.30 3.36 5.08
C TYR A 76 -21.38 2.41 5.56
N GLN A 77 -21.36 1.19 5.01
CA GLN A 77 -22.16 0.07 5.44
C GLN A 77 -21.23 -1.06 5.89
N VAL A 78 -21.58 -1.73 6.99
CA VAL A 78 -20.91 -2.98 7.39
C VAL A 78 -21.51 -4.10 6.57
N ILE A 79 -20.75 -4.64 5.62
CA ILE A 79 -21.20 -5.72 4.75
C ILE A 79 -20.88 -7.11 5.32
N GLN A 80 -19.88 -7.19 6.19
CA GLN A 80 -19.52 -8.42 6.90
C GLN A 80 -18.80 -8.08 8.21
N GLN A 81 -19.18 -8.75 9.29
CA GLN A 81 -18.39 -8.78 10.52
C GLN A 81 -17.53 -10.05 10.48
N ILE A 82 -16.22 -9.89 10.33
CA ILE A 82 -15.26 -11.01 10.21
C ILE A 82 -14.97 -11.61 11.59
N ASN A 83 -14.83 -10.76 12.61
CA ASN A 83 -14.74 -11.23 13.99
C ASN A 83 -15.26 -10.15 14.95
N GLN A 84 -15.01 -10.31 16.25
CA GLN A 84 -15.47 -9.35 17.27
C GLN A 84 -15.04 -7.89 17.00
N ASP A 85 -13.82 -7.67 16.51
CA ASP A 85 -13.24 -6.34 16.29
C ASP A 85 -12.99 -6.01 14.80
N THR A 86 -13.22 -6.93 13.86
CA THR A 86 -12.84 -6.78 12.43
C THR A 86 -14.07 -6.73 11.54
N TYR A 87 -14.16 -5.69 10.72
CA TYR A 87 -15.33 -5.38 9.91
C TYR A 87 -14.94 -5.08 8.46
N ARG A 88 -15.65 -5.68 7.51
CA ARG A 88 -15.60 -5.31 6.09
C ARG A 88 -16.63 -4.22 5.84
N LEU A 89 -16.16 -3.08 5.36
CA LEU A 89 -16.97 -1.90 5.10
C LEU A 89 -17.09 -1.66 3.60
N GLU A 90 -18.24 -1.16 3.16
CA GLU A 90 -18.48 -0.66 1.79
C GLU A 90 -19.00 0.78 1.84
N PHE A 91 -18.50 1.63 0.94
CA PHE A 91 -18.99 3.00 0.76
C PHE A 91 -18.79 3.45 -0.69
N ASN A 92 -19.46 4.54 -1.09
CA ASN A 92 -19.36 5.09 -2.45
C ASN A 92 -18.43 6.31 -2.46
N LEU A 93 -17.63 6.44 -3.51
CA LEU A 93 -16.85 7.65 -3.79
C LEU A 93 -17.21 8.18 -5.19
N PRO A 94 -16.88 9.44 -5.52
CA PRO A 94 -16.96 9.93 -6.89
C PRO A 94 -16.17 9.04 -7.86
N ASP A 95 -16.69 8.83 -9.07
CA ASP A 95 -16.17 7.84 -10.04
C ASP A 95 -14.66 7.99 -10.31
N ASP A 96 -14.18 9.22 -10.52
CA ASP A 96 -12.76 9.48 -10.77
C ASP A 96 -11.87 9.16 -9.56
N PHE A 97 -12.36 9.41 -8.35
CA PHE A 97 -11.67 9.05 -7.12
C PHE A 97 -11.65 7.53 -6.97
N ALA A 98 -12.80 6.86 -7.11
CA ALA A 98 -12.86 5.40 -7.04
C ALA A 98 -11.94 4.72 -8.07
N LYS A 99 -11.96 5.18 -9.32
CA LYS A 99 -11.08 4.69 -10.40
C LYS A 99 -9.61 4.85 -10.06
N SER A 100 -9.23 5.96 -9.43
CA SER A 100 -7.83 6.18 -9.02
C SER A 100 -7.34 5.18 -7.96
N LEU A 101 -8.26 4.60 -7.18
CA LEU A 101 -7.97 3.59 -6.16
C LEU A 101 -7.86 2.17 -6.73
N ASP A 102 -8.22 1.91 -8.00
CA ASP A 102 -8.03 0.61 -8.70
C ASP A 102 -6.57 0.39 -9.13
N LYS A 103 -5.63 0.78 -8.27
CA LYS A 103 -4.21 0.47 -8.38
C LYS A 103 -3.80 -0.36 -7.16
N ALA A 104 -3.09 -1.46 -7.39
CA ALA A 104 -2.55 -2.28 -6.30
C ALA A 104 -1.61 -1.43 -5.44
N GLY A 105 -1.76 -1.54 -4.10
CA GLY A 105 -1.07 -0.68 -3.15
C GLY A 105 -1.76 0.66 -2.88
N SER A 106 -2.94 0.90 -3.44
CA SER A 106 -3.72 2.07 -3.08
C SER A 106 -4.28 1.98 -1.67
N PHE A 107 -4.34 3.12 -0.99
CA PHE A 107 -4.94 3.26 0.32
C PHE A 107 -5.55 4.66 0.49
N ILE A 108 -6.35 4.81 1.53
CA ILE A 108 -7.01 6.06 1.91
C ILE A 108 -6.74 6.35 3.37
N PHE A 109 -6.99 7.58 3.81
CA PHE A 109 -7.14 7.89 5.22
C PHE A 109 -8.61 8.05 5.58
N MET A 110 -9.00 7.48 6.71
CA MET A 110 -10.36 7.53 7.24
C MET A 110 -10.38 8.30 8.56
N ARG A 111 -11.46 9.07 8.80
CA ARG A 111 -11.83 9.67 10.10
C ARG A 111 -13.32 10.00 10.10
N LYS A 112 -13.90 10.37 11.25
CA LYS A 112 -15.25 10.93 11.26
C LYS A 112 -15.30 12.41 10.88
N PRO A 113 -16.40 12.90 10.29
CA PRO A 113 -16.68 14.32 10.24
C PRO A 113 -16.65 14.94 11.65
N GLY A 114 -16.08 16.14 11.75
CA GLY A 114 -15.92 16.87 13.01
C GLY A 114 -14.74 16.43 13.89
N ASP A 115 -14.12 15.27 13.64
CA ASP A 115 -12.92 14.88 14.37
C ASP A 115 -11.70 15.74 13.97
N PRO A 116 -10.79 16.04 14.91
CA PRO A 116 -9.53 16.69 14.59
C PRO A 116 -8.70 15.91 13.55
N ASP A 117 -7.92 16.59 12.72
CA ASP A 117 -7.15 15.96 11.62
C ASP A 117 -6.19 14.85 12.07
N PHE A 118 -5.71 14.88 13.31
CA PHE A 118 -4.84 13.83 13.85
C PHE A 118 -5.57 12.49 14.08
N TYR A 119 -6.90 12.43 13.95
CA TYR A 119 -7.69 11.19 13.95
C TYR A 119 -7.63 10.40 12.64
N HIS A 120 -7.06 10.97 11.58
CA HIS A 120 -6.83 10.22 10.34
C HIS A 120 -5.95 8.98 10.59
N PHE A 121 -6.33 7.85 10.00
CA PHE A 121 -5.51 6.64 9.94
C PHE A 121 -5.59 5.98 8.55
N PRO A 122 -4.50 5.37 8.06
CA PRO A 122 -4.47 4.76 6.75
C PRO A 122 -5.24 3.43 6.73
N VAL A 123 -5.93 3.16 5.62
CA VAL A 123 -6.66 1.91 5.38
C VAL A 123 -6.43 1.47 3.93
N GLY A 124 -5.93 0.26 3.76
CA GLY A 124 -5.67 -0.34 2.44
C GLY A 124 -6.97 -0.69 1.72
N ILE A 125 -6.97 -0.50 0.40
CA ILE A 125 -8.13 -0.86 -0.44
C ILE A 125 -8.15 -2.37 -0.67
N MET A 126 -9.30 -3.00 -0.37
CA MET A 126 -9.53 -4.42 -0.62
C MET A 126 -10.07 -4.67 -2.03
N LYS A 127 -11.07 -3.88 -2.43
CA LYS A 127 -11.77 -4.05 -3.71
C LYS A 127 -12.35 -2.71 -4.17
N VAL A 128 -12.28 -2.48 -5.48
CA VAL A 128 -12.96 -1.38 -6.16
C VAL A 128 -13.91 -1.99 -7.18
N ASN A 129 -15.19 -1.64 -7.12
CA ASN A 129 -16.18 -2.01 -8.12
C ASN A 129 -16.97 -0.78 -8.54
N GLN A 130 -16.68 -0.26 -9.73
CA GLN A 130 -17.20 1.04 -10.17
C GLN A 130 -16.85 2.13 -9.14
N ASN A 131 -17.86 2.68 -8.46
CA ASN A 131 -17.74 3.71 -7.44
C ASN A 131 -17.79 3.17 -6.01
N LYS A 132 -18.00 1.85 -5.84
CA LYS A 132 -18.04 1.17 -4.54
C LYS A 132 -16.64 0.75 -4.13
N ILE A 133 -16.25 1.18 -2.95
CA ILE A 133 -14.98 0.87 -2.32
C ILE A 133 -15.24 -0.07 -1.15
N GLN A 134 -14.47 -1.16 -1.09
CA GLN A 134 -14.46 -2.05 0.06
C GLN A 134 -13.11 -2.00 0.76
N VAL A 135 -13.16 -1.96 2.07
CA VAL A 135 -12.02 -1.99 2.97
C VAL A 135 -12.30 -2.91 4.15
N VAL A 136 -11.25 -3.36 4.83
CA VAL A 136 -11.37 -4.07 6.10
C VAL A 136 -10.70 -3.24 7.18
N VAL A 137 -11.41 -3.03 8.29
CA VAL A 137 -10.95 -2.22 9.42
C VAL A 137 -11.07 -3.03 10.70
N GLU A 138 -10.00 -2.97 11.51
CA GLU A 138 -9.99 -3.56 12.85
C GLU A 138 -10.15 -2.46 13.91
N ALA A 139 -11.12 -2.63 14.80
CA ALA A 139 -11.47 -1.74 15.90
C ALA A 139 -10.49 -1.85 17.08
N VAL A 140 -9.17 -1.76 16.86
CA VAL A 140 -8.18 -1.91 17.93
C VAL A 140 -7.80 -0.60 18.62
N GLY A 141 -7.81 0.53 17.91
CA GLY A 141 -7.30 1.81 18.39
C GLY A 141 -8.38 2.87 18.60
N PRO A 142 -8.05 4.01 19.23
CA PRO A 142 -9.01 5.09 19.47
C PRO A 142 -9.63 5.64 18.18
N LYS A 143 -8.88 5.61 17.07
CA LYS A 143 -9.34 6.08 15.77
C LYS A 143 -10.32 5.11 15.12
N SER A 144 -9.97 3.83 15.03
CA SER A 144 -10.80 2.81 14.37
C SER A 144 -12.02 2.42 15.20
N ARG A 145 -11.90 2.30 16.54
CA ARG A 145 -13.05 2.11 17.44
C ARG A 145 -14.07 3.22 17.28
N ARG A 146 -13.61 4.47 17.19
CA ARG A 146 -14.50 5.63 17.04
C ARG A 146 -15.35 5.58 15.78
N ILE A 147 -14.83 5.06 14.67
CA ILE A 147 -15.64 4.82 13.47
C ILE A 147 -16.67 3.72 13.77
N LEU A 148 -16.21 2.56 14.24
CA LEU A 148 -17.01 1.34 14.28
C LEU A 148 -18.02 1.24 15.45
N THR A 149 -17.84 1.95 16.56
CA THR A 149 -18.68 1.80 17.77
C THR A 149 -19.68 2.94 18.01
N SER A 150 -19.66 3.97 17.17
CA SER A 150 -20.39 5.22 17.41
C SER A 150 -21.86 5.21 16.98
N GLY A 151 -22.29 4.18 16.23
CA GLY A 151 -23.62 4.08 15.63
C GLY A 151 -23.87 5.02 14.44
N ASP A 152 -23.01 6.01 14.23
CA ASP A 152 -23.04 6.95 13.11
C ASP A 152 -22.11 6.45 11.99
N THR A 153 -22.65 6.35 10.78
CA THR A 153 -21.98 5.81 9.60
C THR A 153 -21.27 6.86 8.74
N ASN A 154 -21.33 8.14 9.12
CA ASN A 154 -20.64 9.19 8.40
C ASN A 154 -19.11 9.04 8.50
N LEU A 155 -18.46 9.25 7.37
CA LEU A 155 -17.04 8.98 7.16
C LEU A 155 -16.44 10.04 6.26
N LEU A 156 -15.31 10.59 6.67
CA LEU A 156 -14.43 11.36 5.80
C LEU A 156 -13.32 10.47 5.27
N VAL A 157 -13.21 10.44 3.94
CA VAL A 157 -12.22 9.69 3.18
C VAL A 157 -11.28 10.66 2.48
N ARG A 158 -9.99 10.60 2.81
CA ARG A 158 -8.94 11.40 2.18
C ARG A 158 -8.04 10.52 1.32
N GLY A 159 -7.73 10.95 0.10
CA GLY A 159 -6.85 10.20 -0.79
C GLY A 159 -6.93 10.67 -2.25
N PRO A 160 -6.63 9.77 -3.20
CA PRO A 160 -6.02 8.44 -3.03
C PRO A 160 -4.57 8.54 -2.52
N TYR A 161 -4.01 7.46 -2.00
CA TYR A 161 -2.56 7.29 -1.79
C TYR A 161 -2.13 5.97 -2.41
N PHE A 162 -0.85 5.81 -2.77
CA PHE A 162 -0.43 4.71 -3.66
C PHE A 162 0.72 3.83 -3.14
N ASN A 163 1.37 4.18 -2.03
CA ASN A 163 2.55 3.47 -1.52
C ASN A 163 2.24 2.40 -0.46
N GLY A 164 1.07 1.77 -0.55
CA GLY A 164 0.64 0.71 0.37
C GLY A 164 1.31 -0.65 0.11
N VAL A 165 2.05 -0.78 -1.00
CA VAL A 165 2.90 -1.94 -1.33
C VAL A 165 4.27 -1.42 -1.72
N LEU A 166 5.33 -2.01 -1.17
CA LEU A 166 6.72 -1.82 -1.58
C LEU A 166 7.09 -2.88 -2.61
N GLY A 167 7.95 -2.51 -3.57
CA GLY A 167 8.23 -3.36 -4.73
C GLY A 167 7.18 -3.24 -5.83
N GLN A 168 6.50 -2.09 -5.95
CA GLN A 168 5.46 -1.84 -6.95
C GLN A 168 5.85 -2.24 -8.39
N PRO A 169 7.08 -2.00 -8.88
CA PRO A 169 7.46 -2.43 -10.23
C PRO A 169 7.31 -3.94 -10.48
N TRP A 170 7.43 -4.78 -9.44
CA TRP A 170 7.17 -6.21 -9.58
C TRP A 170 5.69 -6.50 -9.80
N ILE A 171 4.80 -5.78 -9.13
CA ILE A 171 3.35 -5.91 -9.35
C ILE A 171 2.93 -5.36 -10.71
N ASP A 172 3.49 -4.21 -11.10
CA ASP A 172 3.08 -3.48 -12.30
C ASP A 172 3.62 -4.10 -13.60
N ASN A 173 4.74 -4.86 -13.55
CA ASN A 173 5.44 -5.34 -14.76
C ASN A 173 5.56 -6.87 -14.89
N THR A 174 5.22 -7.66 -13.86
CA THR A 174 5.31 -9.14 -13.95
C THR A 174 4.17 -9.71 -14.79
N GLU A 175 4.51 -10.46 -15.84
CA GLU A 175 3.57 -11.04 -16.80
C GLU A 175 3.99 -12.47 -17.15
N ASN A 176 3.02 -13.34 -17.40
CA ASN A 176 3.26 -14.76 -17.76
C ASN A 176 4.16 -15.50 -16.76
N SER A 177 4.10 -15.15 -15.47
CA SER A 177 4.95 -15.71 -14.41
C SER A 177 4.14 -16.50 -13.38
N ARG A 178 4.83 -17.33 -12.59
CA ARG A 178 4.28 -18.03 -11.43
C ARG A 178 4.53 -17.19 -10.18
N ILE A 179 3.47 -16.85 -9.45
CA ILE A 179 3.52 -15.93 -8.31
C ILE A 179 3.06 -16.63 -7.05
N LEU A 180 3.87 -16.55 -6.01
CA LEU A 180 3.54 -17.03 -4.68
C LEU A 180 3.01 -15.87 -3.84
N LEU A 181 1.70 -15.85 -3.61
CA LEU A 181 1.04 -14.86 -2.74
C LEU A 181 0.97 -15.42 -1.32
N VAL A 182 1.55 -14.73 -0.35
CA VAL A 182 1.57 -15.13 1.05
C VAL A 182 0.79 -14.09 1.83
N ALA A 183 -0.37 -14.45 2.39
CA ALA A 183 -1.21 -13.48 3.10
C ALA A 183 -1.64 -13.94 4.50
N GLY A 184 -1.64 -13.00 5.44
CA GLY A 184 -1.96 -13.28 6.85
C GLY A 184 -2.68 -12.14 7.56
N GLY A 185 -3.67 -12.47 8.39
CA GLY A 185 -4.42 -11.48 9.19
C GLY A 185 -5.03 -10.39 8.32
N MET A 186 -4.86 -9.11 8.72
CA MET A 186 -5.34 -7.96 7.94
C MET A 186 -4.69 -7.80 6.55
N GLY A 187 -3.54 -8.44 6.31
CA GLY A 187 -2.89 -8.48 5.01
C GLY A 187 -3.71 -9.17 3.91
N GLN A 188 -4.70 -9.99 4.28
CA GLN A 188 -5.62 -10.61 3.36
C GLN A 188 -6.41 -9.59 2.52
N ALA A 189 -6.81 -8.46 3.11
CA ALA A 189 -7.57 -7.42 2.40
C ALA A 189 -6.79 -6.82 1.21
N PRO A 190 -5.58 -6.25 1.38
CA PRO A 190 -4.79 -5.78 0.25
C PRO A 190 -4.30 -6.93 -0.66
N ALA A 191 -4.17 -8.17 -0.16
CA ALA A 191 -3.80 -9.32 -0.99
C ALA A 191 -4.79 -9.55 -2.13
N LEU A 192 -6.10 -9.39 -1.88
CA LEU A 192 -7.12 -9.51 -2.92
C LEU A 192 -6.96 -8.48 -4.04
N ALA A 193 -6.70 -7.22 -3.68
CA ALA A 193 -6.46 -6.14 -4.66
C ALA A 193 -5.19 -6.40 -5.50
N ILE A 194 -4.11 -6.86 -4.85
CA ILE A 194 -2.85 -7.20 -5.54
C ILE A 194 -3.05 -8.40 -6.47
N ALA A 195 -3.71 -9.45 -5.99
CA ALA A 195 -3.98 -10.67 -6.75
C ALA A 195 -4.82 -10.38 -8.00
N SER A 196 -5.90 -9.62 -7.87
CA SER A 196 -6.74 -9.19 -9.00
C SER A 196 -5.93 -8.46 -10.08
N LYS A 197 -4.97 -7.62 -9.69
CA LYS A 197 -4.09 -6.94 -10.64
C LYS A 197 -3.13 -7.89 -11.35
N LEU A 198 -2.55 -8.85 -10.63
CA LEU A 198 -1.62 -9.82 -11.18
C LEU A 198 -2.30 -10.82 -12.14
N MET A 199 -3.54 -11.22 -11.85
CA MET A 199 -4.31 -12.12 -12.72
C MET A 199 -4.60 -11.51 -14.10
N LYS A 200 -4.70 -10.17 -14.22
CA LYS A 200 -4.91 -9.46 -15.50
C LYS A 200 -3.74 -9.59 -16.49
N LYS A 201 -2.60 -10.14 -16.06
CA LYS A 201 -1.32 -10.21 -16.79
C LYS A 201 -0.90 -11.65 -17.15
N ASN A 202 -1.89 -12.56 -17.23
CA ASN A 202 -1.68 -13.97 -17.55
C ASN A 202 -0.69 -14.69 -16.59
N ASN A 203 -0.61 -14.22 -15.35
CA ASN A 203 0.17 -14.87 -14.31
C ASN A 203 -0.60 -16.04 -13.71
N LYS A 204 0.13 -17.04 -13.19
CA LYS A 204 -0.43 -18.11 -12.36
C LYS A 204 -0.13 -17.78 -10.91
N VAL A 205 -1.16 -17.60 -10.09
CA VAL A 205 -1.00 -17.25 -8.68
C VAL A 205 -1.36 -18.46 -7.82
N THR A 206 -0.48 -18.80 -6.89
CA THR A 206 -0.76 -19.73 -5.79
C THR A 206 -0.70 -18.93 -4.49
N ALA A 207 -1.75 -18.99 -3.69
CA ALA A 207 -1.93 -18.23 -2.47
C ALA A 207 -1.83 -19.13 -1.23
N LEU A 208 -0.90 -18.81 -0.32
CA LEU A 208 -0.79 -19.41 1.00
C LEU A 208 -1.38 -18.45 2.03
N LEU A 209 -2.51 -18.83 2.64
CA LEU A 209 -3.28 -17.97 3.53
C LEU A 209 -3.22 -18.45 4.98
N ALA A 210 -3.14 -17.53 5.92
CA ALA A 210 -3.27 -17.81 7.34
C ALA A 210 -4.23 -16.81 8.03
N PRO A 211 -5.02 -17.25 9.02
CA PRO A 211 -5.97 -16.38 9.71
C PRO A 211 -5.27 -15.26 10.52
N GLY A 212 -4.03 -15.46 10.99
CA GLY A 212 -3.33 -14.44 11.79
C GLY A 212 -4.11 -14.04 13.05
N HIS A 213 -4.02 -12.77 13.46
CA HIS A 213 -4.79 -12.26 14.61
C HIS A 213 -6.28 -12.10 14.31
N THR A 214 -6.69 -12.04 13.05
CA THR A 214 -8.12 -11.93 12.70
C THR A 214 -8.87 -13.23 12.98
N GLY A 215 -8.18 -14.36 13.15
CA GLY A 215 -8.80 -15.65 13.49
C GLY A 215 -9.61 -16.28 12.36
N GLU A 216 -9.75 -15.59 11.23
CA GLU A 216 -10.53 -16.01 10.07
C GLU A 216 -9.77 -15.73 8.77
N ILE A 217 -9.91 -16.65 7.81
CA ILE A 217 -9.52 -16.44 6.42
C ILE A 217 -10.77 -15.95 5.69
N PHE A 218 -10.75 -14.70 5.21
CA PHE A 218 -11.95 -14.00 4.71
C PHE A 218 -11.87 -13.60 3.23
N VAL A 219 -10.87 -14.09 2.50
CA VAL A 219 -10.64 -13.79 1.07
C VAL A 219 -10.46 -15.02 0.20
N ASP A 220 -10.50 -16.23 0.77
CA ASP A 220 -10.22 -17.47 0.03
C ASP A 220 -11.25 -17.71 -1.08
N ILE A 221 -12.53 -17.53 -0.79
CA ILE A 221 -13.61 -17.63 -1.78
C ILE A 221 -13.36 -16.67 -2.95
N GLU A 222 -13.12 -15.39 -2.69
CA GLU A 222 -12.87 -14.42 -3.76
C GLU A 222 -11.59 -14.70 -4.55
N LEU A 223 -10.54 -15.25 -3.91
CA LEU A 223 -9.33 -15.64 -4.62
C LEU A 223 -9.59 -16.87 -5.52
N ILE A 224 -10.33 -17.87 -5.04
CA ILE A 224 -10.70 -19.05 -5.82
C ILE A 224 -11.56 -18.64 -7.04
N GLU A 225 -12.51 -17.72 -6.86
CA GLU A 225 -13.33 -17.17 -7.95
C GLU A 225 -12.50 -16.43 -9.01
N LEU A 226 -11.34 -15.86 -8.63
CA LEU A 226 -10.38 -15.28 -9.56
C LEU A 226 -9.55 -16.33 -10.31
N GLY A 227 -9.69 -17.62 -9.99
CA GLY A 227 -8.92 -18.72 -10.58
C GLY A 227 -7.57 -18.96 -9.91
N ILE A 228 -7.41 -18.55 -8.66
CA ILE A 228 -6.17 -18.68 -7.88
C ILE A 228 -6.20 -19.99 -7.10
N GLU A 229 -5.08 -20.71 -7.09
CA GLU A 229 -4.91 -21.88 -6.23
C GLU A 229 -4.68 -21.42 -4.80
N VAL A 230 -5.52 -21.86 -3.85
CA VAL A 230 -5.44 -21.44 -2.45
C VAL A 230 -5.08 -22.61 -1.53
N GLU A 231 -4.02 -22.45 -0.75
CA GLU A 231 -3.62 -23.34 0.35
C GLU A 231 -3.80 -22.58 1.69
N ASN A 232 -4.69 -23.08 2.54
CA ASN A 232 -4.92 -22.50 3.87
C ASN A 232 -4.05 -23.22 4.92
N VAL A 233 -3.35 -22.44 5.75
CA VAL A 233 -2.56 -22.95 6.87
C VAL A 233 -3.04 -22.38 8.20
N VAL A 234 -2.92 -23.16 9.26
CA VAL A 234 -3.35 -22.75 10.61
C VAL A 234 -2.57 -21.54 11.12
N SER A 235 -1.28 -21.44 10.77
CA SER A 235 -0.44 -20.32 11.17
C SER A 235 0.70 -20.14 10.17
N MET A 236 0.87 -18.90 9.69
CA MET A 236 1.99 -18.57 8.81
C MET A 236 3.33 -18.89 9.49
N ARG A 237 3.50 -18.51 10.76
CA ARG A 237 4.73 -18.74 11.53
C ARG A 237 5.01 -20.22 11.83
N ARG A 238 3.98 -21.02 12.18
CA ARG A 238 4.18 -22.41 12.63
C ARG A 238 4.27 -23.41 11.47
N SER A 239 3.46 -23.21 10.44
CA SER A 239 3.33 -24.16 9.32
C SER A 239 3.49 -23.52 7.95
N GLY A 240 3.14 -22.25 7.78
CA GLY A 240 3.23 -21.59 6.47
C GLY A 240 4.68 -21.45 5.97
N ILE A 241 5.56 -20.89 6.80
CA ILE A 241 6.97 -20.67 6.44
C ILE A 241 7.68 -21.96 6.01
N SER A 242 7.43 -23.09 6.69
CA SER A 242 8.02 -24.38 6.30
C SER A 242 7.44 -24.94 5.01
N ARG A 243 6.21 -24.58 4.64
CA ARG A 243 5.63 -24.93 3.32
C ARG A 243 6.23 -24.08 2.20
N LEU A 244 6.54 -22.81 2.46
CA LEU A 244 7.11 -21.91 1.45
C LEU A 244 8.42 -22.43 0.84
N THR A 245 9.28 -23.09 1.63
CA THR A 245 10.57 -23.60 1.16
C THR A 245 10.42 -24.61 0.01
N CYS A 246 9.34 -25.40 0.01
CA CYS A 246 9.03 -26.32 -1.08
C CYS A 246 8.43 -25.62 -2.30
N LEU A 247 7.84 -24.44 -2.13
CA LEU A 247 7.14 -23.73 -3.19
C LEU A 247 8.07 -22.81 -3.98
N PHE A 248 9.13 -22.27 -3.38
CA PHE A 248 9.95 -21.25 -4.04
C PHE A 248 10.53 -21.66 -5.39
N ALA A 249 10.95 -22.92 -5.56
CA ALA A 249 11.56 -23.40 -6.79
C ALA A 249 10.63 -23.29 -8.02
N ASP A 250 9.31 -23.23 -7.78
CA ASP A 250 8.29 -23.17 -8.80
C ASP A 250 7.70 -21.76 -9.01
N HIS A 251 8.30 -20.72 -8.44
CA HIS A 251 7.76 -19.36 -8.53
C HIS A 251 8.84 -18.34 -8.91
N ASP A 252 8.42 -17.30 -9.62
CA ASP A 252 9.27 -16.24 -10.15
C ASP A 252 9.18 -14.95 -9.32
N LEU A 253 8.12 -14.80 -8.53
CA LEU A 253 7.84 -13.64 -7.68
C LEU A 253 7.15 -14.08 -6.38
N VAL A 254 7.57 -13.49 -5.26
CA VAL A 254 6.87 -13.60 -3.98
C VAL A 254 6.16 -12.29 -3.65
N VAL A 255 4.88 -12.37 -3.30
CA VAL A 255 4.11 -11.24 -2.77
C VAL A 255 3.75 -11.56 -1.33
N SER A 256 4.24 -10.77 -0.38
CA SER A 256 3.91 -10.96 1.03
C SER A 256 2.98 -9.84 1.51
N ALA A 257 1.78 -10.20 1.93
CA ALA A 257 0.76 -9.28 2.43
C ALA A 257 0.40 -9.63 3.88
N GLY A 258 0.83 -8.84 4.84
CA GLY A 258 0.76 -9.21 6.25
C GLY A 258 1.67 -8.33 7.10
N PRO A 259 1.91 -8.68 8.36
CA PRO A 259 2.76 -7.90 9.25
C PRO A 259 4.25 -8.02 8.88
N ASP A 260 5.09 -7.10 9.36
CA ASP A 260 6.52 -7.07 9.03
C ASP A 260 7.24 -8.38 9.41
N GLU A 261 6.83 -9.04 10.50
CA GLU A 261 7.38 -10.34 10.90
C GLU A 261 7.11 -11.44 9.86
N GLN A 262 5.98 -11.37 9.14
CA GLN A 262 5.71 -12.28 8.03
C GLN A 262 6.68 -11.99 6.88
N HIS A 263 6.90 -10.71 6.55
CA HIS A 263 7.81 -10.33 5.48
C HIS A 263 9.24 -10.79 5.76
N TYR A 264 9.74 -10.58 6.97
CA TYR A 264 11.05 -11.09 7.39
C TYR A 264 11.11 -12.61 7.41
N GLY A 265 10.06 -13.30 7.87
CA GLY A 265 9.99 -14.76 7.84
C GLY A 265 10.07 -15.34 6.43
N VAL A 266 9.43 -14.69 5.45
CA VAL A 266 9.53 -15.07 4.03
C VAL A 266 10.96 -14.87 3.52
N ILE A 267 11.61 -13.75 3.86
CA ILE A 267 13.00 -13.48 3.47
C ILE A 267 13.96 -14.52 4.06
N ASP A 268 13.82 -14.84 5.34
CA ASP A 268 14.63 -15.86 6.01
C ASP A 268 14.41 -17.24 5.40
N ALA A 269 13.18 -17.57 5.02
CA ALA A 269 12.85 -18.83 4.36
C ALA A 269 13.51 -18.93 2.97
N MET A 270 13.51 -17.85 2.19
CA MET A 270 14.20 -17.79 0.90
C MET A 270 15.70 -18.01 1.08
N ALA A 271 16.31 -17.32 2.05
CA ALA A 271 17.73 -17.46 2.35
C ALA A 271 18.08 -18.90 2.78
N LEU A 272 17.27 -19.53 3.64
CA LEU A 272 17.44 -20.92 4.07
C LEU A 272 17.32 -21.92 2.91
N ALA A 273 16.42 -21.66 1.97
CA ALA A 273 16.26 -22.48 0.77
C ALA A 273 17.32 -22.20 -0.31
N GLY A 274 18.21 -21.23 -0.10
CA GLY A 274 19.24 -20.84 -1.06
C GLY A 274 18.68 -20.17 -2.32
N VAL A 275 17.50 -19.56 -2.23
CA VAL A 275 16.82 -18.86 -3.33
C VAL A 275 16.76 -17.36 -3.07
N ASN A 276 16.72 -16.57 -4.14
CA ASN A 276 16.58 -15.11 -4.06
C ASN A 276 15.59 -14.65 -5.12
N LEU A 277 14.31 -14.71 -4.78
CA LEU A 277 13.22 -14.28 -5.66
C LEU A 277 12.96 -12.77 -5.50
N PRO A 278 12.58 -12.08 -6.59
CA PRO A 278 11.90 -10.80 -6.49
C PRO A 278 10.77 -10.85 -5.47
N MET A 279 10.61 -9.76 -4.72
CA MET A 279 9.60 -9.67 -3.67
C MET A 279 8.89 -8.32 -3.68
N ALA A 280 7.56 -8.37 -3.57
CA ALA A 280 6.72 -7.23 -3.20
C ALA A 280 6.12 -7.49 -1.81
N ALA A 281 6.00 -6.43 -0.99
CA ALA A 281 5.49 -6.55 0.36
C ALA A 281 4.52 -5.42 0.70
N THR A 282 3.50 -5.66 1.51
CA THR A 282 2.65 -4.59 2.05
C THR A 282 3.46 -3.62 2.90
N ASN A 283 3.12 -2.34 2.84
CA ASN A 283 3.79 -1.30 3.62
C ASN A 283 3.04 -1.04 4.93
N ASN A 284 3.60 -1.52 6.03
CA ASN A 284 2.99 -1.43 7.36
C ASN A 284 3.49 -0.22 8.18
N ALA A 285 4.21 0.72 7.55
CA ALA A 285 4.76 1.86 8.27
C ALA A 285 3.66 2.71 8.93
N THR A 286 3.92 3.20 10.14
CA THR A 286 3.03 4.13 10.81
C THR A 286 2.92 5.43 10.02
N MET A 287 1.71 5.77 9.55
CA MET A 287 1.48 6.97 8.75
C MET A 287 0.60 7.99 9.46
N CYS A 288 0.94 9.27 9.31
CA CYS A 288 0.13 10.39 9.79
C CYS A 288 -0.31 11.29 8.63
N CYS A 289 0.65 11.84 7.86
CA CYS A 289 0.29 12.70 6.72
C CYS A 289 0.00 11.92 5.42
N GLY A 290 0.69 10.81 5.17
CA GLY A 290 0.68 10.13 3.86
C GLY A 290 1.45 10.86 2.75
N GLU A 291 1.81 12.13 2.95
CA GLU A 291 2.49 12.99 1.96
C GLU A 291 4.02 12.93 2.02
N GLY A 292 4.57 12.20 3.00
CA GLY A 292 6.00 12.20 3.28
C GLY A 292 6.49 13.51 3.88
N ILE A 293 5.66 14.27 4.62
CA ILE A 293 6.06 15.55 5.26
C ILE A 293 6.50 15.34 6.72
N CYS A 294 5.72 14.61 7.51
CA CYS A 294 5.89 14.56 8.98
C CYS A 294 6.96 13.58 9.49
N GLY A 295 7.50 12.68 8.64
CA GLY A 295 8.51 11.71 9.04
C GLY A 295 8.01 10.49 9.83
N SER A 296 6.71 10.39 10.18
CA SER A 296 6.16 9.21 10.90
C SER A 296 6.42 7.88 10.18
N CYS A 297 6.41 7.89 8.84
CA CYS A 297 6.61 6.70 7.99
C CYS A 297 8.10 6.47 7.67
N GLN A 298 9.02 7.04 8.46
CA GLN A 298 10.45 6.96 8.20
C GLN A 298 10.99 5.57 8.59
N LYS A 299 11.79 4.98 7.70
CA LYS A 299 12.52 3.74 7.93
C LYS A 299 13.97 3.92 7.51
N GLU A 300 14.87 3.24 8.21
CA GLU A 300 16.28 3.14 7.84
C GLU A 300 16.46 2.06 6.75
N THR A 301 17.32 2.34 5.79
CA THR A 301 17.73 1.40 4.75
C THR A 301 19.13 0.85 5.03
N SER A 302 19.44 -0.31 4.47
CA SER A 302 20.74 -0.99 4.59
C SER A 302 21.96 -0.15 4.16
N ASP A 303 21.76 0.92 3.39
CA ASP A 303 22.79 1.90 3.03
C ASP A 303 22.86 3.09 4.01
N ASN A 304 22.33 2.94 5.23
CA ASN A 304 22.29 3.93 6.31
C ASN A 304 21.61 5.25 5.91
N ARG A 305 20.55 5.15 5.09
CA ARG A 305 19.71 6.30 4.71
C ARG A 305 18.34 6.19 5.36
N PHE A 306 17.71 7.33 5.54
CA PHE A 306 16.33 7.39 6.00
C PHE A 306 15.41 7.74 4.82
N ILE A 307 14.42 6.89 4.59
CA ILE A 307 13.40 7.11 3.56
C ILE A 307 12.02 7.23 4.20
N ARG A 308 11.14 8.03 3.58
CA ARG A 308 9.74 8.18 3.99
C ARG A 308 8.90 7.21 3.18
N THR A 309 8.59 6.03 3.73
CA THR A 309 7.97 4.92 2.99
C THR A 309 6.53 5.20 2.58
N CYS A 310 5.88 6.26 3.04
CA CYS A 310 4.60 6.69 2.49
C CYS A 310 4.73 7.41 1.13
N LYS A 311 5.96 7.81 0.74
CA LYS A 311 6.25 8.56 -0.48
C LYS A 311 7.26 7.87 -1.41
N VAL A 312 8.21 7.12 -0.85
CA VAL A 312 9.33 6.52 -1.58
C VAL A 312 9.12 5.01 -1.71
N GLN A 313 9.09 4.52 -2.94
CA GLN A 313 9.18 3.09 -3.25
C GLN A 313 10.57 2.57 -2.89
N THR A 314 10.63 1.31 -2.50
CA THR A 314 11.89 0.59 -2.25
C THR A 314 11.63 -0.90 -2.35
N ASN A 315 12.67 -1.72 -2.27
CA ASN A 315 12.53 -3.13 -1.96
C ASN A 315 12.43 -3.29 -0.43
N PHE A 316 11.45 -4.07 0.05
CA PHE A 316 11.30 -4.33 1.49
C PHE A 316 12.58 -4.95 2.09
N MET A 317 13.30 -5.78 1.33
CA MET A 317 14.58 -6.37 1.75
C MET A 317 15.68 -5.33 2.02
N ASN A 318 15.53 -4.10 1.53
CA ASN A 318 16.49 -3.02 1.80
C ASN A 318 16.23 -2.30 3.11
N LEU A 319 15.07 -2.50 3.76
CA LEU A 319 14.73 -1.89 5.03
C LEU A 319 15.47 -2.61 6.17
N VAL A 320 15.98 -1.85 7.13
CA VAL A 320 16.54 -2.40 8.36
C VAL A 320 15.41 -3.05 9.17
N ARG A 321 15.68 -4.23 9.71
CA ARG A 321 14.75 -4.92 10.61
C ARG A 321 14.71 -4.15 11.93
N ASP A 322 13.52 -3.70 12.31
CA ASP A 322 13.25 -3.11 13.63
C ASP A 322 13.14 -4.19 14.72
#